data_AF-A0A7T2VYW2-F1
#
_entry.id   AF-A0A7T2VYW2-F1
#
_cell.length_a   1.000
_cell.length_b   1.000
_cell.length_c   1.000
_cell.angle_alpha   90.00
_cell.angle_beta   90.00
_cell.angle_gamma   90.00
#
_symmetry.space_group_name_H-M   'P 1'
#
loop_
_entity.id
_entity.type
_entity.pdbx_description
1 polymer ?
#
loop_
_entity_poly.entity_id
_entity_poly.type
_entity_poly.pdbx_seq_one_letter_code
_entity_poly.pdbx_strand_id
1 'polypeptide(L)'
;MDSLDEAEARQILSERHYCDDAEADDWKLLDKPQGAFNFEQGLVTDSGKGTGLVVQLNFYRSSDTGLITLKMSVFRHMKKQPKARVYQLQITTKSYNPDNWHDQAHEHLGDARNPVPEWKSWRTFHDVFAFFCQRTNIEFRPALEDPEQLRLQP
;
A
#
# COMPACT_ATOMS: atom_id res chain seq x y z
N MET A 1 -2.03 -7.67 17.82
CA MET A 1 -1.28 -7.72 16.56
C MET A 1 0.16 -7.65 17.00
N ASP A 2 0.90 -8.75 16.90
CA ASP A 2 2.31 -8.74 17.26
C ASP A 2 3.01 -7.80 16.27
N SER A 3 3.45 -6.65 16.77
CA SER A 3 4.18 -5.67 15.99
C SER A 3 5.64 -6.07 16.00
N LEU A 4 6.20 -6.22 14.80
CA LEU A 4 7.64 -6.26 14.62
C LEU A 4 8.20 -4.90 15.06
N ASP A 5 9.39 -4.89 15.65
CA ASP A 5 10.07 -3.62 15.89
C ASP A 5 10.56 -3.00 14.56
N GLU A 6 10.91 -1.72 14.61
CA GLU A 6 11.38 -0.99 13.44
C GLU A 6 12.64 -1.61 12.80
N ALA A 7 13.55 -2.16 13.60
CA ALA A 7 14.82 -2.70 13.10
C ALA A 7 14.61 -4.01 12.33
N GLU A 8 13.78 -4.91 12.85
CA GLU A 8 13.37 -6.14 12.16
C GLU A 8 12.61 -5.81 10.87
N ALA A 9 11.70 -4.84 10.91
CA ALA A 9 10.98 -4.39 9.72
C ALA A 9 11.94 -3.83 8.65
N ARG A 10 12.93 -3.01 9.04
CA ARG A 10 13.98 -2.50 8.12
C ARG A 10 14.80 -3.62 7.51
N GLN A 11 15.17 -4.62 8.31
CA GLN A 11 15.95 -5.76 7.81
C GLN A 11 15.16 -6.54 6.75
N ILE A 12 13.88 -6.81 6.99
CA ILE A 12 13.00 -7.51 6.04
C ILE A 12 12.90 -6.74 4.70
N LEU A 13 12.76 -5.42 4.75
CA LEU A 13 12.61 -4.58 3.56
C LEU A 13 13.96 -4.18 2.92
N SER A 14 15.09 -4.59 3.49
CA SER A 14 16.41 -4.32 2.90
C SER A 14 16.67 -5.18 1.66
N GLU A 15 16.04 -6.35 1.59
CA GLU A 15 16.07 -7.25 0.43
C GLU A 15 15.08 -6.78 -0.64
N ARG A 16 15.41 -7.03 -1.91
CA ARG A 16 14.50 -6.70 -3.03
C ARG A 16 13.45 -7.79 -3.17
N HIS A 17 12.20 -7.37 -3.26
CA HIS A 17 11.04 -8.24 -3.43
C HIS A 17 10.31 -7.90 -4.72
N TYR A 18 9.59 -8.87 -5.27
CA TYR A 18 8.84 -8.70 -6.49
C TYR A 18 7.38 -9.07 -6.28
N CYS A 19 6.52 -8.26 -6.87
CA CYS A 19 5.11 -8.54 -7.08
C CYS A 19 4.95 -8.87 -8.57
N ASP A 20 5.19 -10.13 -8.91
CA ASP A 20 5.07 -10.62 -10.28
C ASP A 20 3.60 -10.90 -10.61
N ASP A 21 3.24 -10.74 -11.87
CA ASP A 21 1.89 -10.97 -12.41
C ASP A 21 0.82 -10.09 -11.74
N ALA A 22 1.15 -8.82 -11.44
CA ALA A 22 0.18 -7.86 -10.93
C ALA A 22 -0.67 -7.29 -12.08
N GLU A 23 -1.90 -7.74 -12.25
CA GLU A 23 -2.80 -7.32 -13.32
C GLU A 23 -3.88 -6.33 -12.82
N ALA A 24 -4.48 -5.58 -13.75
CA ALA A 24 -5.56 -4.64 -13.42
C ALA A 24 -6.78 -5.36 -12.79
N ASP A 25 -7.06 -6.59 -13.23
CA ASP A 25 -8.17 -7.43 -12.75
C ASP A 25 -7.94 -8.00 -11.33
N ASP A 26 -6.72 -7.89 -10.78
CA ASP A 26 -6.44 -8.30 -9.40
C ASP A 26 -7.01 -7.32 -8.36
N TRP A 27 -7.43 -6.13 -8.80
CA TRP A 27 -8.18 -5.21 -7.97
C TRP A 27 -9.59 -5.74 -7.71
N LYS A 28 -9.87 -6.06 -6.45
CA LYS A 28 -11.18 -6.53 -5.99
C LYS A 28 -12.00 -5.37 -5.45
N LEU A 29 -13.19 -5.16 -6.01
CA LEU A 29 -14.18 -4.28 -5.42
C LEU A 29 -14.67 -4.86 -4.09
N LEU A 30 -14.65 -4.05 -3.04
CA LEU A 30 -15.13 -4.42 -1.72
C LEU A 30 -16.59 -3.99 -1.54
N ASP A 31 -17.37 -4.86 -0.89
CA ASP A 31 -18.75 -4.55 -0.50
C ASP A 31 -18.80 -3.45 0.57
N LYS A 32 -17.79 -3.39 1.45
CA LYS A 32 -17.70 -2.42 2.54
C LYS A 32 -16.25 -1.95 2.79
N PRO A 33 -16.00 -0.63 2.88
CA PRO A 33 -16.93 0.43 2.50
C PRO A 33 -17.23 0.37 1.00
N GLN A 34 -18.48 0.65 0.62
CA GLN A 34 -18.94 0.49 -0.76
C GLN A 34 -18.09 1.33 -1.73
N GLY A 35 -17.59 0.72 -2.80
CA GLY A 35 -16.74 1.41 -3.77
C GLY A 35 -15.26 1.51 -3.39
N ALA A 36 -14.83 0.76 -2.37
CA ALA A 36 -13.41 0.55 -2.09
C ALA A 36 -12.83 -0.57 -2.94
N PHE A 37 -11.56 -0.47 -3.29
CA PHE A 37 -10.81 -1.49 -4.02
C PHE A 37 -9.70 -2.05 -3.13
N ASN A 38 -9.47 -3.35 -3.24
CA ASN A 38 -8.41 -4.07 -2.55
C ASN A 38 -7.57 -4.85 -3.55
N PHE A 39 -6.25 -4.71 -3.43
CA PHE A 39 -5.29 -5.57 -4.09
C PHE A 39 -4.51 -6.31 -3.00
N GLU A 40 -4.32 -7.62 -3.16
CA GLU A 40 -3.54 -8.43 -2.22
C GLU A 40 -2.79 -9.53 -2.97
N GLN A 41 -1.46 -9.56 -2.83
CA GLN A 41 -0.63 -10.55 -3.49
C GLN A 41 0.59 -10.93 -2.64
N GLY A 42 1.04 -12.18 -2.79
CA GLY A 42 2.27 -12.66 -2.16
C GLY A 42 3.51 -12.13 -2.90
N LEU A 43 4.56 -11.80 -2.15
CA LEU A 43 5.81 -11.34 -2.73
C LEU A 43 6.79 -12.50 -2.93
N VAL A 44 7.63 -12.39 -3.95
CA VAL A 44 8.66 -13.37 -4.30
C VAL A 44 10.05 -12.75 -4.36
N THR A 45 11.08 -13.59 -4.25
CA THR A 45 12.47 -13.20 -4.54
C THR A 45 12.72 -13.20 -6.05
N ASP A 46 13.91 -12.74 -6.47
CA ASP A 46 14.34 -12.73 -7.89
C ASP A 46 14.29 -14.12 -8.56
N SER A 47 14.32 -15.19 -7.76
CA SER A 47 14.23 -16.58 -8.23
C SER A 47 12.79 -17.13 -8.23
N GLY A 48 11.78 -16.29 -7.99
CA GLY A 48 10.37 -16.68 -7.90
C GLY A 48 9.99 -17.43 -6.62
N LYS A 49 10.88 -17.47 -5.61
CA LYS A 49 10.57 -18.12 -4.32
C LYS A 49 9.74 -17.21 -3.45
N GLY A 50 8.63 -17.72 -2.90
CA GLY A 50 7.81 -16.98 -1.94
C GLY A 50 8.60 -16.52 -0.71
N THR A 51 8.50 -15.23 -0.38
CA THR A 51 9.23 -14.61 0.74
C THR A 51 8.50 -14.75 2.07
N GLY A 52 7.24 -15.22 2.02
CA GLY A 52 6.34 -15.19 3.17
C GLY A 52 5.81 -13.79 3.47
N LEU A 53 6.06 -12.81 2.59
CA LEU A 53 5.47 -11.48 2.66
C LEU A 53 4.25 -11.39 1.73
N VAL A 54 3.32 -10.51 2.11
CA VAL A 54 2.12 -10.19 1.34
C VAL A 54 2.02 -8.67 1.27
N VAL A 55 1.86 -8.14 0.07
CA VAL A 55 1.48 -6.74 -0.13
C VAL A 55 -0.04 -6.64 -0.14
N GLN A 56 -0.57 -5.59 0.48
CA GLN A 56 -1.99 -5.29 0.47
C GLN A 56 -2.19 -3.79 0.24
N LEU A 57 -2.90 -3.44 -0.82
CA LEU A 57 -3.22 -2.06 -1.16
C LEU A 57 -4.73 -1.87 -1.05
N ASN A 58 -5.15 -0.85 -0.33
CA ASN A 58 -6.55 -0.47 -0.22
C ASN A 58 -6.72 0.95 -0.73
N PHE A 59 -7.67 1.11 -1.62
CA PHE A 59 -8.11 2.39 -2.13
C PHE A 59 -9.58 2.59 -1.76
N TYR A 60 -9.93 3.77 -1.28
CA TYR A 60 -11.32 4.13 -1.03
C TYR A 60 -11.55 5.60 -1.32
N ARG A 61 -12.62 5.91 -2.07
CA ARG A 61 -13.11 7.28 -2.25
C ARG A 61 -14.46 7.42 -1.58
N SER A 62 -14.51 8.27 -0.56
CA SER A 62 -15.73 8.63 0.16
C SER A 62 -16.73 9.30 -0.78
N SER A 63 -17.96 8.77 -0.85
CA SER A 63 -19.04 9.36 -1.66
C SER A 63 -19.58 10.66 -1.07
N ASP A 64 -19.51 10.83 0.25
CA ASP A 64 -20.00 12.00 0.97
C ASP A 64 -19.01 13.17 0.92
N THR A 65 -17.74 12.89 1.23
CA THR A 65 -16.71 13.94 1.39
C THR A 65 -15.77 14.07 0.19
N GLY A 66 -15.80 13.11 -0.74
CA GLY A 66 -14.85 13.02 -1.85
C GLY A 66 -13.42 12.63 -1.44
N LEU A 67 -13.16 12.39 -0.15
CA LEU A 67 -11.84 12.00 0.35
C LEU A 67 -11.39 10.66 -0.25
N ILE A 68 -10.19 10.65 -0.81
CA ILE A 68 -9.41 9.48 -1.20
C ILE A 68 -8.57 9.04 -0.01
N THR A 69 -8.70 7.76 0.35
CA THR A 69 -7.83 7.08 1.30
C THR A 69 -7.05 6.01 0.58
N LEU A 70 -5.73 6.13 0.62
CA LEU A 70 -4.78 5.10 0.21
C LEU A 70 -4.15 4.48 1.45
N LYS A 71 -4.23 3.15 1.55
CA LYS A 71 -3.55 2.40 2.60
C LYS A 71 -2.79 1.24 1.95
N MET A 72 -1.48 1.40 1.84
CA MET A 72 -0.56 0.43 1.23
C MET A 72 0.23 -0.24 2.34
N SER A 73 0.27 -1.56 2.39
CA SER A 73 0.82 -2.31 3.52
C SER A 73 1.62 -3.52 3.06
N VAL A 74 2.68 -3.84 3.80
CA VAL A 74 3.43 -5.09 3.69
C VAL A 74 3.27 -5.85 4.98
N PHE A 75 2.86 -7.10 4.87
CA PHE A 75 2.65 -7.99 5.99
C PHE A 75 3.56 -9.20 5.89
N ARG A 76 4.06 -9.68 7.02
CA ARG A 76 4.64 -11.01 7.15
C ARG A 76 3.53 -12.01 7.43
N HIS A 77 3.36 -12.98 6.54
CA HIS A 77 2.41 -14.06 6.69
C HIS A 77 2.99 -15.15 7.59
N MET A 78 2.26 -15.51 8.64
CA MET A 78 2.65 -16.55 9.58
C MET A 78 1.58 -17.64 9.58
N LYS A 79 1.96 -18.91 9.34
CA LYS A 79 1.04 -20.05 9.12
C LYS A 79 -0.06 -20.25 10.18
N LYS A 80 0.08 -19.69 11.39
CA LYS A 80 -0.84 -19.89 12.52
C LYS A 80 -1.11 -18.61 13.33
N GLN A 81 -0.67 -17.46 12.84
CA GLN A 81 -0.82 -16.19 13.54
C GLN A 81 -1.38 -15.13 12.59
N PRO A 82 -2.05 -14.10 13.13
CA PRO A 82 -2.43 -12.94 12.33
C PRO A 82 -1.22 -12.38 11.59
N LYS A 83 -1.46 -11.83 10.39
CA LYS A 83 -0.46 -11.09 9.62
C LYS A 83 0.22 -10.04 10.52
N ALA A 84 1.54 -10.09 10.61
CA ALA A 84 2.32 -9.06 11.32
C ALA A 84 2.65 -7.93 10.35
N ARG A 85 2.38 -6.68 10.74
CA ARG A 85 2.65 -5.52 9.89
C ARG A 85 4.16 -5.26 9.85
N VAL A 86 4.72 -5.28 8.65
CA VAL A 86 6.12 -4.89 8.38
C VAL A 86 6.16 -3.40 8.03
N TYR A 87 5.29 -2.97 7.12
CA TYR A 87 5.20 -1.58 6.70
C TYR A 87 3.74 -1.20 6.40
N GLN A 88 3.41 0.08 6.59
CA GLN A 88 2.16 0.64 6.11
C GLN A 88 2.31 2.12 5.81
N LEU A 89 2.02 2.54 4.59
CA LEU A 89 1.78 3.93 4.24
C LEU A 89 0.27 4.20 4.26
N GLN A 90 -0.16 5.23 4.97
CA GLN A 90 -1.55 5.67 4.94
C GLN A 90 -1.65 7.16 4.63
N ILE A 91 -2.51 7.48 3.67
CA ILE A 91 -2.77 8.85 3.20
C ILE A 91 -4.29 9.01 3.06
N THR A 92 -4.83 10.09 3.59
CA THR A 92 -6.23 10.48 3.40
C THR A 92 -6.28 11.93 2.93
N THR A 93 -6.92 12.20 1.79
CA THR A 93 -6.87 13.51 1.14
C THR A 93 -8.10 13.76 0.24
N LYS A 94 -8.52 15.01 0.02
CA LYS A 94 -9.68 15.34 -0.86
C LYS A 94 -9.44 15.04 -2.34
N SER A 95 -8.18 15.06 -2.72
CA SER A 95 -7.68 14.75 -4.06
C SER A 95 -6.22 14.36 -3.91
N TYR A 96 -5.58 13.87 -4.96
CA TYR A 96 -4.11 13.73 -4.93
C TYR A 96 -3.37 15.08 -4.73
N ASN A 97 -4.06 16.23 -4.65
CA ASN A 97 -3.52 17.56 -4.38
C ASN A 97 -4.44 18.40 -3.44
N PRO A 98 -4.41 18.19 -2.11
CA PRO A 98 -5.36 18.86 -1.22
C PRO A 98 -4.96 20.29 -0.85
N ASP A 99 -5.95 21.19 -0.90
CA ASP A 99 -5.82 22.57 -0.39
C ASP A 99 -5.99 22.67 1.13
N ASN A 100 -6.54 21.65 1.81
CA ASN A 100 -6.88 21.73 3.23
C ASN A 100 -6.47 20.46 4.00
N TRP A 101 -5.97 20.69 5.22
CA TRP A 101 -5.20 19.74 6.01
C TRP A 101 -6.09 18.95 6.97
N HIS A 102 -6.16 17.64 6.81
CA HIS A 102 -6.57 16.74 7.91
C HIS A 102 -5.67 15.52 7.99
N ASP A 103 -5.20 15.23 9.22
CA ASP A 103 -4.51 14.04 9.73
C ASP A 103 -3.55 13.29 8.79
N GLN A 104 -2.45 14.01 8.51
CA GLN A 104 -1.08 13.58 8.23
C GLN A 104 -0.89 12.20 7.58
N ALA A 105 -0.47 12.21 6.30
CA ALA A 105 0.20 11.07 5.70
C ALA A 105 1.33 10.61 6.61
N HIS A 106 1.29 9.34 6.96
CA HIS A 106 2.25 8.75 7.87
C HIS A 106 2.54 7.32 7.42
N GLU A 107 3.74 6.88 7.74
CA GLU A 107 4.14 5.50 7.59
C GLU A 107 4.26 4.83 8.94
N HIS A 108 4.02 3.52 8.95
CA HIS A 108 4.40 2.62 10.02
C HIS A 108 5.51 1.74 9.48
N LEU A 109 6.59 1.58 10.24
CA LEU A 109 7.67 0.63 9.96
C LEU A 109 7.83 -0.23 11.21
N GLY A 110 7.26 -1.42 11.18
CA GLY A 110 6.97 -2.19 12.39
C GLY A 110 5.96 -1.45 13.29
N ASP A 111 6.41 -1.13 14.50
CA ASP A 111 5.68 -0.36 15.52
C ASP A 111 5.96 1.15 15.46
N ALA A 112 7.03 1.58 14.80
CA ALA A 112 7.37 2.98 14.67
C ALA A 112 6.43 3.71 13.70
N ARG A 113 5.92 4.88 14.12
CA ARG A 113 5.05 5.75 13.31
C ARG A 113 5.81 7.03 12.95
N ASN A 114 5.97 7.29 11.65
CA ASN A 114 6.72 8.43 11.15
C ASN A 114 5.85 9.30 10.22
N PRO A 115 5.92 10.64 10.32
CA PRO A 115 5.28 11.52 9.34
C PRO A 115 5.99 11.43 7.98
N VAL A 116 5.26 11.65 6.88
CA VAL A 116 5.81 11.57 5.51
C VAL A 116 5.71 12.92 4.79
N PRO A 117 6.47 13.96 5.19
CA PRO A 117 6.25 15.36 4.77
C PRO A 117 6.21 15.59 3.24
N GLU A 118 6.88 14.74 2.46
CA GLU A 118 6.92 14.71 1.00
C GLU A 118 5.54 14.56 0.38
N TRP A 119 4.56 14.06 1.15
CA TRP A 119 3.21 13.75 0.69
C TRP A 119 2.51 14.92 -0.02
N LYS A 120 2.85 16.15 0.37
CA LYS A 120 2.29 17.39 -0.19
C LYS A 120 2.69 17.64 -1.64
N SER A 121 3.77 17.01 -2.11
CA SER A 121 4.28 17.17 -3.48
C SER A 121 3.65 16.19 -4.47
N TRP A 122 3.04 15.11 -3.98
CA TRP A 122 2.39 14.11 -4.82
C TRP A 122 1.17 14.70 -5.52
N ARG A 123 0.92 14.27 -6.76
CA ARG A 123 -0.16 14.74 -7.62
C ARG A 123 -0.96 13.59 -8.22
N THR A 124 -0.45 12.36 -8.15
CA THR A 124 -1.03 11.16 -8.76
C THR A 124 -0.90 9.95 -7.85
N PHE A 125 -1.67 8.89 -8.12
CA PHE A 125 -1.47 7.57 -7.50
C PHE A 125 -0.03 7.07 -7.69
N HIS A 126 0.54 7.25 -8.88
CA HIS A 126 1.89 6.79 -9.19
C HIS A 126 2.98 7.47 -8.36
N ASP A 127 2.81 8.73 -7.95
CA ASP A 127 3.75 9.40 -7.04
C ASP A 127 3.78 8.71 -5.67
N VAL A 128 2.59 8.42 -5.14
CA VAL A 128 2.43 7.70 -3.86
C VAL A 128 2.99 6.28 -3.97
N PHE A 129 2.65 5.60 -5.05
CA PHE A 129 3.02 4.21 -5.28
C PHE A 129 4.52 4.05 -5.50
N ALA A 130 5.16 4.98 -6.21
CA ALA A 130 6.61 5.02 -6.39
C ALA A 130 7.32 5.19 -5.05
N PHE A 131 6.84 6.10 -4.18
CA PHE A 131 7.38 6.25 -2.83
C PHE A 131 7.23 4.96 -2.02
N PHE A 132 6.05 4.33 -2.05
CA PHE A 132 5.82 3.05 -1.38
C PHE A 132 6.80 1.97 -1.85
N CYS A 133 6.96 1.80 -3.17
CA CYS A 133 7.87 0.82 -3.77
C CYS A 133 9.33 1.09 -3.38
N GLN A 134 9.77 2.35 -3.43
CA GLN A 134 11.10 2.76 -3.00
C GLN A 134 11.34 2.46 -1.52
N ARG A 135 10.35 2.75 -0.67
CA ARG A 135 10.47 2.58 0.79
C ARG A 135 10.48 1.11 1.21
N THR A 136 9.82 0.24 0.45
CA THR A 136 9.66 -1.19 0.74
C THR A 136 10.59 -2.09 -0.06
N ASN A 137 11.34 -1.53 -1.02
CA ASN A 137 12.17 -2.27 -1.97
C ASN A 137 11.40 -3.33 -2.76
N ILE A 138 10.14 -3.04 -3.08
CA ILE A 138 9.26 -3.89 -3.89
C ILE A 138 9.23 -3.35 -5.31
N GLU A 139 9.37 -4.22 -6.29
CA GLU A 139 9.11 -3.92 -7.70
C GLU A 139 7.87 -4.68 -8.17
N PHE A 140 6.94 -3.96 -8.81
CA PHE A 140 5.75 -4.53 -9.41
C PHE A 140 5.97 -4.78 -10.90
N ARG A 141 5.63 -5.98 -11.37
CA ARG A 141 5.82 -6.43 -12.74
C ARG A 141 4.54 -7.11 -13.25
N PRO A 142 3.74 -6.45 -14.12
CA PRO A 142 3.89 -5.08 -14.62
C PRO A 142 3.61 -4.02 -13.54
N ALA A 143 3.80 -2.74 -13.89
CA ALA A 143 3.42 -1.64 -13.01
C ALA A 143 1.90 -1.64 -12.78
N LEU A 144 1.49 -1.48 -11.51
CA LEU A 144 0.09 -1.51 -11.13
C LEU A 144 -0.66 -0.25 -11.61
N GLU A 145 -1.85 -0.44 -12.17
CA GLU A 145 -2.72 0.65 -12.63
C GLU A 145 -3.40 1.39 -11.46
N ASP A 146 -3.76 2.66 -11.70
CA ASP A 146 -4.50 3.48 -10.73
C ASP A 146 -5.95 2.97 -10.60
N PRO A 147 -6.39 2.55 -9.39
CA PRO A 147 -7.74 2.03 -9.17
C PRO A 147 -8.85 3.07 -9.47
N GLU A 148 -8.53 4.37 -9.54
CA GLU A 148 -9.51 5.36 -10.01
C GLU A 148 -9.90 5.17 -11.48
N GLN A 149 -9.00 4.65 -12.32
CA GLN A 149 -9.29 4.39 -13.73
C GLN A 149 -10.29 3.24 -13.89
N LEU A 150 -10.24 2.25 -13.00
CA LEU A 150 -11.22 1.14 -12.96
C LEU A 150 -12.64 1.63 -12.67
N ARG A 151 -12.80 2.72 -11.89
CA ARG A 151 -14.12 3.34 -11.64
C ARG A 151 -14.70 4.06 -12.86
N LEU A 152 -13.87 4.41 -13.84
CA LEU A 152 -14.28 5.10 -15.05
C LEU A 152 -14.70 4.14 -16.16
N GLN A 153 -14.48 2.83 -15.99
CA GLN A 153 -14.96 1.82 -16.91
C GLN A 153 -16.44 1.47 -16.57
N PRO A 154 -17.34 1.48 -17.56
CA PRO A 154 -18.79 1.37 -17.37
C PRO A 154 -19.28 -0.02 -16.95
#